data_AF-A0A4Y8C6Y8-F1
#
_entry.id   AF-A0A4Y8C6Y8-F1
#
_cell.length_a   1.000
_cell.length_b   1.000
_cell.length_c   1.000
_cell.angle_alpha   90.00
_cell.angle_beta   90.00
_cell.angle_gamma   90.00
#
_symmetry.space_group_name_H-M   'P 1'
#
loop_
_entity.id
_entity.type
_entity.pdbx_description
1 polymer ?
#
loop_
_entity_poly.entity_id
_entity_poly.type
_entity_poly.pdbx_seq_one_letter_code
_entity_poly.pdbx_strand_id
1 'polypeptide(L)'
;ALCLLFSPHIAKILRLPLSATEIILGAVIAYFGFIGKSENFALLANVGFYYLMFIAGMEVNLRAFFNMDKEVAKKSFFYIFLLYALSSLIVWIFGLSL
;
A
#
# COMPACT_ATOMS: atom_id res chain seq x y z
N ALA A 1 -11.22 4.14 15.08
CA ALA A 1 -10.27 4.89 15.93
C ALA A 1 -9.48 3.99 16.87
N LEU A 2 -10.13 3.14 17.68
CA LEU A 2 -9.44 2.25 18.63
C LEU A 2 -8.36 1.36 17.97
N CYS A 3 -8.63 0.82 16.77
CA CYS A 3 -7.65 0.00 16.03
C CYS A 3 -6.35 0.75 15.77
N LEU A 4 -6.43 2.03 15.39
CA LEU A 4 -5.28 2.89 15.11
C LEU A 4 -4.52 3.25 16.39
N LEU A 5 -5.25 3.45 17.51
CA LEU A 5 -4.63 3.76 18.80
C LEU A 5 -3.83 2.58 19.37
N PHE A 6 -4.35 1.36 19.22
CA PHE A 6 -3.66 0.15 19.69
C PHE A 6 -2.66 -0.43 18.68
N SER A 7 -2.71 -0.01 17.42
CA SER A 7 -1.84 -0.53 16.35
C SER A 7 -0.35 -0.44 16.69
N PRO A 8 0.21 0.64 17.30
CA PRO A 8 1.64 0.72 17.58
C PRO A 8 2.09 -0.26 18.64
N HIS A 9 1.24 -0.51 19.64
CA HIS A 9 1.52 -1.47 20.70
C HIS A 9 1.50 -2.90 20.15
N ILE A 10 0.49 -3.24 19.35
CA ILE A 10 0.36 -4.55 18.71
C ILE A 10 1.48 -4.80 17.71
N ALA A 11 1.83 -3.79 16.90
CA ALA A 11 2.93 -3.85 15.93
C ALA A 11 4.27 -4.19 16.62
N LYS A 12 4.53 -3.59 17.78
CA LYS A 12 5.74 -3.88 18.57
C LYS A 12 5.77 -5.31 19.11
N ILE A 13 4.64 -5.85 19.54
CA ILE A 13 4.51 -7.22 20.05
C ILE A 13 4.73 -8.23 18.90
N LEU A 14 4.07 -8.01 17.76
CA LEU A 14 4.15 -8.88 16.58
C LEU A 14 5.43 -8.68 15.76
N ARG A 15 6.21 -7.63 16.05
CA ARG A 15 7.40 -7.22 15.28
C ARG A 15 7.10 -6.99 13.80
N LEU A 16 5.92 -6.42 13.52
CA LEU A 16 5.47 -6.09 12.17
C LEU A 16 5.56 -4.58 11.92
N PRO A 17 5.67 -4.14 10.65
CA PRO A 17 5.46 -2.75 10.29
C PRO A 17 4.11 -2.24 10.79
N LEU A 18 4.05 -0.97 11.18
CA LEU A 18 2.84 -0.34 11.70
C LEU A 18 1.68 -0.44 10.70
N SER A 19 1.94 -0.08 9.44
CA SER A 19 0.96 -0.11 8.35
C SER A 19 0.39 -1.51 8.11
N ALA A 20 1.25 -2.54 8.09
CA ALA A 20 0.80 -3.92 7.94
C ALA A 20 -0.12 -4.35 9.09
N THR A 21 0.21 -3.94 10.33
CA THR A 21 -0.59 -4.24 11.51
C THR A 21 -1.97 -3.56 11.45
N GLU A 22 -2.03 -2.31 10.99
CA GLU A 22 -3.29 -1.58 10.82
C GLU A 22 -4.20 -2.22 9.77
N ILE A 23 -3.63 -2.66 8.65
CA ILE A 23 -4.37 -3.38 7.59
C ILE A 23 -4.95 -4.68 8.15
N ILE A 24 -4.15 -5.47 8.87
CA ILE A 24 -4.59 -6.74 9.46
C ILE A 24 -5.71 -6.50 10.49
N LEU A 25 -5.56 -5.54 11.40
CA LEU A 25 -6.57 -5.20 12.39
C LEU A 25 -7.87 -4.72 11.73
N GLY A 26 -7.77 -3.88 10.70
CA GLY A 26 -8.91 -3.44 9.90
C GLY A 26 -9.64 -4.61 9.25
N ALA A 27 -8.90 -5.54 8.64
CA ALA A 27 -9.46 -6.74 8.01
C ALA A 27 -10.15 -7.67 9.01
N VAL A 28 -9.54 -7.91 10.18
CA VAL A 28 -10.13 -8.74 11.25
C VAL A 28 -11.44 -8.14 11.77
N ILE A 29 -11.46 -6.83 12.01
CA ILE A 29 -12.66 -6.15 12.54
C ILE A 29 -13.77 -6.10 11.47
N ALA A 30 -13.41 -5.90 10.21
CA ALA A 30 -14.35 -5.98 9.09
C ALA A 30 -14.93 -7.39 8.94
N TYR A 31 -14.12 -8.44 9.10
CA TYR A 31 -14.57 -9.83 9.04
C TYR A 31 -15.66 -10.14 10.09
N PHE A 32 -15.53 -9.62 11.31
CA PHE A 32 -16.55 -9.78 12.35
C PHE A 32 -17.79 -8.88 12.18
N GLY A 33 -17.89 -8.11 11.09
CA GLY A 33 -19.08 -7.32 10.76
C GLY A 33 -19.19 -5.98 11.49
N PHE A 34 -18.14 -5.55 12.21
CA PHE A 34 -18.14 -4.26 12.92
C PHE A 34 -17.97 -3.05 11.97
N ILE A 35 -17.59 -3.27 10.71
CA ILE A 35 -17.42 -2.22 9.69
C ILE A 35 -18.42 -2.47 8.56
N GLY A 36 -19.39 -1.57 8.42
CA GLY A 36 -20.35 -1.58 7.32
C GLY A 36 -19.84 -0.86 6.07
N LYS A 37 -20.44 -1.15 4.92
CA LYS A 37 -20.22 -0.37 3.69
C LYS A 37 -20.82 1.02 3.88
N SER A 38 -19.96 2.05 3.89
CA SER A 38 -20.36 3.46 3.98
C SER A 38 -19.61 4.26 2.93
N GLU A 39 -20.32 5.07 2.16
CA GLU A 39 -19.72 5.96 1.16
C GLU A 39 -18.73 6.94 1.79
N ASN A 40 -19.07 7.47 2.98
CA ASN A 40 -18.19 8.37 3.72
C ASN A 40 -16.87 7.67 4.11
N PHE A 41 -16.92 6.39 4.43
CA PHE A 41 -15.73 5.61 4.77
C PHE A 41 -14.86 5.35 3.53
N ALA A 42 -15.47 5.06 2.37
CA ALA A 42 -14.75 4.94 1.11
C ALA A 42 -14.10 6.27 0.69
N LEU A 43 -14.83 7.38 0.84
CA LEU A 43 -14.30 8.73 0.56
C LEU A 43 -13.11 9.05 1.48
N LEU A 44 -13.23 8.75 2.78
CA LEU A 44 -12.14 8.93 3.73
C LEU A 44 -10.91 8.09 3.37
N ALA A 45 -11.09 6.83 2.95
CA ALA A 45 -9.99 5.96 2.52
C ALA A 45 -9.28 6.52 1.27
N ASN A 46 -10.04 7.01 0.29
CA ASN A 46 -9.49 7.62 -0.92
C ASN A 46 -8.70 8.89 -0.60
N VAL A 47 -9.27 9.79 0.22
CA VAL A 47 -8.60 11.01 0.65
C VAL A 47 -7.32 10.69 1.43
N GLY A 48 -7.37 9.73 2.35
CA GLY A 48 -6.19 9.26 3.08
C GLY A 48 -5.10 8.70 2.15
N PHE A 49 -5.49 7.90 1.16
CA PHE A 49 -4.56 7.38 0.16
C PHE A 49 -3.91 8.49 -0.68
N TYR A 50 -4.67 9.49 -1.10
CA TYR A 50 -4.14 10.66 -1.79
C TYR A 50 -3.17 11.46 -0.92
N TYR A 51 -3.46 11.64 0.37
CA TYR A 51 -2.55 12.29 1.30
C TYR A 51 -1.23 11.52 1.46
N LEU A 52 -1.27 10.18 1.52
CA LEU A 52 -0.06 9.36 1.59
C LEU A 52 0.79 9.51 0.33
N MET A 53 0.17 9.47 -0.85
CA MET A 53 0.86 9.69 -2.13
C MET A 53 1.44 11.11 -2.22
N PHE A 54 0.71 12.10 -1.73
CA PHE A 54 1.15 13.49 -1.71
C PHE A 54 2.36 13.70 -0.80
N ILE A 55 2.34 13.17 0.42
CA ILE A 55 3.47 13.23 1.36
C ILE A 55 4.69 12.54 0.77
N ALA A 56 4.51 11.33 0.22
CA ALA A 56 5.60 10.63 -0.46
C ALA A 56 6.18 11.49 -1.60
N GLY A 57 5.32 12.14 -2.39
CA GLY A 57 5.75 13.06 -3.45
C GLY A 57 6.52 14.28 -2.95
N MET A 58 6.18 14.83 -1.79
CA MET A 58 6.91 15.94 -1.17
C MET A 58 8.29 15.52 -0.63
N GLU A 59 8.46 14.25 -0.25
CA GLU A 59 9.73 13.72 0.24
C GLU A 59 10.72 13.40 -0.91
N VAL A 60 10.23 13.27 -2.14
CA VAL A 60 11.09 13.02 -3.32
C VAL A 60 11.80 14.30 -3.78
N ASN A 61 13.13 14.23 -3.87
CA ASN A 61 13.92 15.28 -4.53
C ASN A 61 13.90 15.10 -6.05
N LEU A 62 13.09 15.90 -6.74
CA LEU A 62 12.94 15.84 -8.20
C LEU A 62 14.26 16.08 -8.94
N ARG A 63 15.13 16.97 -8.46
CA ARG A 63 16.41 17.25 -9.12
C ARG A 63 17.33 16.03 -9.07
N ALA A 64 17.40 15.35 -7.93
CA ALA A 64 18.14 14.10 -7.80
C ALA A 64 17.53 12.99 -8.68
N PHE A 65 16.20 12.93 -8.76
CA PHE A 65 15.48 11.97 -9.60
C PHE A 65 15.80 12.14 -11.10
N PHE A 66 15.76 13.37 -11.62
CA PHE A 66 16.08 13.66 -13.01
C PHE A 66 17.57 13.49 -13.35
N ASN A 67 18.45 13.65 -12.37
CA ASN A 67 19.89 13.46 -12.52
C ASN A 67 20.35 12.02 -12.21
N MET A 68 19.42 11.10 -11.97
CA MET A 68 19.75 9.71 -11.64
C MET A 68 20.42 9.01 -12.82
N ASP A 69 21.36 8.13 -12.53
CA ASP A 69 22.05 7.34 -13.55
C ASP A 69 21.07 6.58 -14.45
N LYS A 70 21.25 6.71 -15.77
CA LYS A 70 20.39 6.04 -16.77
C LYS A 70 20.32 4.53 -16.59
N GLU A 71 21.43 3.92 -16.15
CA GLU A 71 21.50 2.49 -15.83
C GLU A 71 20.58 2.12 -14.65
N VAL A 72 20.57 2.94 -13.58
CA VAL A 72 19.68 2.73 -12.44
C VAL A 72 18.23 2.90 -12.86
N ALA A 73 17.92 3.95 -13.63
CA ALA A 73 16.56 4.21 -14.11
C ALA A 73 16.04 3.05 -14.98
N LYS A 74 16.89 2.55 -15.91
CA LYS A 74 16.56 1.42 -16.78
C LYS A 74 16.34 0.13 -15.99
N LYS A 75 17.19 -0.16 -15.01
CA LYS A 75 17.03 -1.33 -14.13
C LYS A 75 15.75 -1.24 -13.30
N SER A 76 15.46 -0.08 -12.71
CA SER A 76 14.22 0.15 -11.95
C SER A 76 12.98 -0.02 -12.82
N PHE A 77 12.99 0.56 -14.03
CA PHE A 77 11.88 0.41 -14.97
C PHE A 77 11.69 -1.05 -15.41
N PHE A 78 12.78 -1.75 -15.75
CA PHE A 78 12.74 -3.16 -16.12
C PHE A 78 12.24 -4.03 -14.97
N TYR A 79 12.67 -3.76 -13.74
CA TYR A 79 12.21 -4.46 -12.54
C TYR A 79 10.70 -4.31 -12.35
N ILE A 80 10.18 -3.07 -12.40
CA ILE A 80 8.75 -2.80 -12.26
C ILE A 80 7.97 -3.51 -13.36
N PHE A 81 8.42 -3.37 -14.61
CA PHE A 81 7.80 -4.02 -15.77
C PHE A 81 7.74 -5.55 -15.59
N LEU A 82 8.86 -6.18 -15.22
CA LEU A 82 8.94 -7.62 -15.02
C LEU A 82 8.02 -8.09 -13.89
N LEU A 83 7.94 -7.33 -12.80
CA LEU A 83 7.08 -7.63 -11.66
C LEU A 83 5.59 -7.61 -12.05
N TYR A 84 5.15 -6.60 -12.80
CA TYR A 84 3.78 -6.55 -13.31
C TYR A 84 3.49 -7.63 -14.34
N ALA A 85 4.44 -7.91 -15.24
CA ALA A 85 4.31 -8.97 -16.24
C ALA A 85 4.16 -10.34 -15.57
N LEU A 86 5.01 -10.67 -14.60
CA LEU A 86 4.91 -11.92 -13.85
C LEU A 86 3.62 -12.01 -13.05
N SER A 87 3.22 -10.92 -12.37
CA SER A 87 1.95 -10.88 -11.63
C SER A 87 0.76 -11.14 -12.55
N SER A 88 0.72 -10.50 -13.72
CA SER A 88 -0.36 -10.68 -14.70
C SER A 88 -0.36 -12.09 -15.30
N LEU A 89 0.82 -12.66 -15.57
CA LEU A 89 0.97 -14.02 -16.08
C LEU A 89 0.45 -15.06 -15.08
N ILE A 90 0.76 -14.89 -13.79
CA ILE A 90 0.23 -15.75 -12.72
C ILE A 90 -1.30 -15.67 -12.67
N VAL A 91 -1.87 -14.46 -12.66
CA VAL A 91 -3.34 -14.27 -12.67
C VAL A 91 -3.97 -15.00 -13.86
N TRP A 92 -3.36 -14.90 -15.04
CA TRP A 92 -3.83 -15.56 -16.26
C TRP A 92 -3.73 -17.10 -16.20
N ILE A 93 -2.60 -17.67 -15.75
CA ILE A 93 -2.41 -19.13 -15.63
C ILE A 93 -3.43 -19.75 -14.67
N PHE A 94 -3.67 -19.10 -13.54
CA PHE A 94 -4.59 -19.61 -12.51
C PHE A 94 -6.06 -19.29 -12.81
N GLY A 95 -6.34 -18.58 -13.91
CA GLY A 95 -7.70 -18.17 -14.28
C GLY A 95 -8.36 -17.27 -13.22
N LEU A 96 -7.56 -16.55 -12.45
CA LEU A 96 -8.06 -15.59 -11.47
C LEU A 96 -8.66 -14.42 -12.25
N SER A 97 -9.92 -14.07 -11.99
CA SER A 97 -10.57 -12.95 -12.66
C SER A 97 -9.76 -11.67 -12.40
N LEU A 98 -9.41 -10.95 -13.47
CA LEU A 98 -8.84 -9.61 -13.39
C LEU A 98 -9.89 -8.61 -12.88
#